data_AF-A0A528C665-F1
#
_entry.id   AF-A0A528C665-F1
#
_cell.length_a   1.000
_cell.length_b   1.000
_cell.length_c   1.000
_cell.angle_alpha   90.00
_cell.angle_beta   90.00
_cell.angle_gamma   90.00
#
_symmetry.space_group_name_H-M   'P 1'
#
loop_
_entity.id
_entity.type
_entity.pdbx_description
1 polymer ?
#
loop_
_entity_poly.entity_id
_entity_poly.type
_entity_poly.pdbx_seq_one_letter_code
_entity_poly.pdbx_strand_id
1 'polypeptide(L)'
;MTLHNRVRRFSAILAASAVLAFSSPAFSQDVTEGHLKAARAAVAAIHATDPFDNILPQAAAALQQQLIQKNPDMQELIGRTVSEKALALASRRADLEKEAALA
;
A
#
# COMPACT_ATOMS: atom_id res chain seq x y z
N MET A 1 5.73 41.22 48.06
CA MET A 1 5.48 39.91 47.40
C MET A 1 4.66 40.00 46.09
N THR A 2 4.19 41.17 45.66
CA THR A 2 3.35 41.31 44.45
C THR A 2 4.16 41.58 43.18
N LEU A 3 5.25 42.35 43.27
CA LEU A 3 6.03 42.76 42.11
C LEU A 3 6.85 41.61 41.48
N HIS A 4 7.54 40.81 42.30
CA HIS A 4 8.27 39.61 41.84
C HIS A 4 7.37 38.59 41.13
N ASN A 5 6.15 38.39 41.65
CA ASN A 5 5.19 37.47 41.03
C ASN A 5 4.62 38.02 39.71
N ARG A 6 4.50 39.34 39.57
CA ARG A 6 4.11 40.00 38.31
C ARG A 6 5.23 39.95 37.27
N VAL A 7 6.48 40.23 37.67
CA VAL A 7 7.65 40.13 36.79
C VAL A 7 7.83 38.69 36.31
N ARG A 8 7.75 37.71 37.21
CA ARG A 8 7.84 36.28 36.86
C ARG A 8 6.75 35.85 35.85
N ARG A 9 5.51 36.31 36.05
CA ARG A 9 4.40 36.02 35.13
C ARG A 9 4.61 36.70 33.77
N PHE A 10 5.10 37.93 33.76
CA PHE A 10 5.44 38.63 32.51
C PHE A 10 6.54 37.91 31.73
N SER A 11 7.62 37.51 32.40
CA SER A 11 8.70 36.75 31.74
C SER A 11 8.23 35.39 31.24
N ALA A 12 7.32 34.71 31.96
CA ALA A 12 6.75 33.44 31.52
C ALA A 12 5.84 33.60 30.29
N ILE A 13 5.02 34.64 30.25
CA ILE A 13 4.18 34.97 29.09
C ILE A 13 5.07 35.31 27.89
N LEU A 14 6.09 36.14 28.08
CA LEU A 14 6.99 36.56 27.02
C LEU A 14 7.80 35.38 26.44
N ALA A 15 8.26 34.46 27.30
CA ALA A 15 8.90 33.22 26.88
C ALA A 15 7.94 32.30 26.12
N ALA A 16 6.70 32.13 26.58
CA ALA A 16 5.69 31.34 25.89
C ALA A 16 5.31 31.93 24.53
N SER A 17 5.19 33.26 24.43
CA SER A 17 4.96 33.98 23.18
C SER A 17 6.12 33.80 22.21
N ALA A 18 7.37 33.83 22.70
CA ALA A 18 8.53 33.56 21.85
C ALA A 18 8.51 32.12 21.32
N VAL A 19 8.22 31.13 22.15
CA VAL A 19 8.13 29.72 21.72
C VAL A 19 7.05 29.54 20.65
N LEU A 20 5.88 30.17 20.82
CA LEU A 20 4.80 30.12 19.83
C LEU A 20 5.12 30.90 18.55
N ALA A 21 5.87 32.00 18.64
CA ALA A 21 6.31 32.77 17.47
C ALA A 21 7.37 32.03 16.65
N PHE A 22 8.20 31.20 17.29
CA PHE A 22 9.22 30.39 16.61
C PHE A 22 8.78 28.96 16.30
N SER A 23 7.62 28.52 16.80
CA SER A 23 7.06 27.22 16.41
C SER A 23 6.58 27.29 14.96
N SER A 24 7.29 26.61 14.07
CA SER A 24 6.86 26.45 12.69
C SER A 24 5.77 25.37 12.62
N PRO A 25 4.67 25.58 11.88
CA PRO A 25 3.71 24.51 11.63
C PRO A 25 4.43 23.32 10.97
N ALA A 26 4.28 22.14 11.55
CA ALA A 26 4.75 20.90 10.94
C ALA A 26 3.80 20.57 9.79
N PHE A 27 4.12 21.05 8.59
CA PHE A 27 3.41 20.64 7.39
C PHE A 27 3.76 19.18 7.08
N SER A 28 2.76 18.44 6.59
CA SER A 28 2.99 17.18 5.89
C SER A 28 4.03 17.44 4.80
N GLN A 29 5.19 16.79 4.90
CA GLN A 29 6.17 16.84 3.83
C GLN A 29 5.51 16.25 2.58
N ASP A 30 5.56 16.97 1.47
CA ASP A 30 5.12 16.42 0.20
C ASP A 30 5.87 15.12 -0.06
N VAL A 31 5.13 14.06 -0.36
CA VAL A 31 5.72 12.76 -0.67
C VAL A 31 6.46 12.89 -1.99
N THR A 32 7.76 13.17 -1.91
CA THR A 32 8.62 13.22 -3.08
C THR A 32 8.68 11.86 -3.77
N GLU A 33 8.97 11.86 -5.07
CA GLU A 33 9.16 10.62 -5.85
C GLU A 33 10.20 9.68 -5.20
N GLY A 34 11.21 10.26 -4.54
CA GLY A 34 12.21 9.50 -3.78
C GLY A 34 11.62 8.70 -2.62
N HIS A 35 10.65 9.26 -1.90
CA HIS A 35 9.95 8.55 -0.83
C HIS A 35 9.08 7.40 -1.37
N LEU A 36 8.37 7.61 -2.48
CA LEU A 36 7.58 6.54 -3.12
C LEU A 36 8.48 5.40 -3.63
N LYS A 37 9.62 5.74 -4.24
CA LYS A 37 10.59 4.74 -4.71
C LYS A 37 11.15 3.93 -3.54
N ALA A 38 11.53 4.58 -2.45
CA ALA A 38 12.02 3.91 -1.25
C ALA A 38 10.95 3.00 -0.61
N ALA A 39 9.69 3.46 -0.55
CA ALA A 39 8.57 2.67 -0.05
C ALA A 39 8.33 1.42 -0.91
N ARG A 40 8.31 1.54 -2.24
CA ARG A 40 8.19 0.39 -3.15
C ARG A 40 9.35 -0.59 -3.00
N ALA A 41 10.57 -0.09 -2.87
CA ALA A 41 11.74 -0.93 -2.64
C ALA A 41 11.65 -1.68 -1.30
N ALA A 42 11.15 -1.03 -0.24
CA ALA A 42 10.93 -1.68 1.05
C ALA A 42 9.86 -2.77 0.95
N VAL A 43 8.71 -2.50 0.31
CA VAL A 43 7.64 -3.48 0.06
C VAL A 43 8.16 -4.70 -0.71
N ALA A 44 8.99 -4.48 -1.73
CA ALA A 44 9.62 -5.55 -2.49
C ALA A 44 10.63 -6.34 -1.64
N ALA A 45 11.45 -5.67 -0.82
CA ALA A 45 12.47 -6.32 0.01
C ALA A 45 11.86 -7.22 1.11
N ILE A 46 10.68 -6.87 1.61
CA ILE A 46 9.96 -7.68 2.61
C ILE A 46 9.04 -8.73 1.96
N HIS A 47 9.05 -8.86 0.62
CA HIS A 47 8.23 -9.84 -0.08
C HIS A 47 6.73 -9.75 0.26
N ALA A 48 6.25 -8.53 0.52
CA ALA A 48 4.86 -8.34 0.97
C ALA A 48 3.82 -8.69 -0.11
N THR A 49 4.23 -8.74 -1.39
CA THR A 49 3.35 -9.05 -2.52
C THR A 49 3.42 -10.50 -2.98
N ASP A 50 4.39 -11.30 -2.52
CA ASP A 50 4.53 -12.72 -2.87
C ASP A 50 3.25 -13.54 -2.61
N PRO A 51 2.47 -13.30 -1.53
CA PRO A 51 1.21 -14.02 -1.32
C PRO A 51 0.18 -13.79 -2.45
N PHE A 52 0.25 -12.66 -3.15
CA PHE A 52 -0.67 -12.35 -4.25
C PHE A 52 -0.43 -13.22 -5.49
N ASP A 53 0.78 -13.75 -5.66
CA ASP A 53 1.14 -14.60 -6.80
C ASP A 53 0.39 -15.94 -6.77
N ASN A 54 -0.07 -16.35 -5.59
CA ASN A 54 -0.85 -17.57 -5.41
C ASN A 54 -2.35 -17.40 -5.68
N ILE A 55 -2.86 -16.17 -5.75
CA ILE A 55 -4.31 -15.92 -5.92
C ILE A 55 -4.80 -16.47 -7.25
N LEU A 56 -4.11 -16.15 -8.34
CA LEU A 56 -4.54 -16.56 -9.68
C LEU A 56 -4.46 -18.08 -9.87
N PRO A 57 -3.36 -18.78 -9.51
CA PRO A 57 -3.31 -20.25 -9.56
C PRO A 57 -4.39 -20.93 -8.72
N GLN A 58 -4.66 -20.43 -7.51
CA GLN A 58 -5.69 -20.99 -6.63
C GLN A 58 -7.10 -20.81 -7.21
N ALA A 59 -7.40 -19.61 -7.72
CA ALA A 59 -8.68 -19.33 -8.37
C ALA A 59 -8.88 -20.19 -9.64
N ALA A 60 -7.84 -20.35 -10.45
CA ALA A 60 -7.86 -21.19 -11.63
C ALA A 60 -8.10 -22.67 -11.27
N ALA A 61 -7.42 -23.19 -10.26
CA ALA A 61 -7.59 -24.57 -9.80
C ALA A 61 -9.01 -24.82 -9.26
N ALA A 62 -9.54 -23.90 -8.44
CA ALA A 62 -10.90 -23.98 -7.93
C ALA A 62 -11.94 -23.95 -9.06
N LEU A 63 -11.77 -23.06 -10.04
CA LEU A 63 -12.65 -22.97 -11.20
C LEU A 63 -12.58 -24.25 -12.05
N GLN A 64 -11.38 -24.77 -12.30
CA GLN A 64 -11.20 -26.00 -13.05
C GLN A 64 -11.93 -27.18 -12.37
N GLN A 65 -11.80 -27.32 -11.05
CA GLN A 65 -12.51 -28.37 -10.31
C GLN A 65 -14.03 -28.23 -10.42
N GLN A 66 -14.56 -27.00 -10.30
CA GLN A 66 -15.99 -26.75 -10.44
C GLN A 66 -16.51 -27.09 -11.85
N LEU A 67 -15.74 -26.74 -12.89
CA LEU A 67 -16.11 -27.03 -14.28
C LEU A 67 -16.05 -28.53 -14.58
N ILE A 68 -15.04 -29.23 -14.08
CA ILE A 68 -14.91 -30.70 -14.24
C ILE A 68 -16.05 -31.42 -13.53
N GLN A 69 -16.41 -31.00 -12.31
CA GLN A 69 -17.56 -31.60 -11.61
C GLN A 69 -18.87 -31.45 -12.40
N LYS A 70 -19.04 -30.33 -13.11
CA LYS A 70 -20.23 -30.07 -13.93
C LYS A 70 -20.21 -30.82 -15.27
N ASN A 71 -19.04 -30.95 -15.90
CA ASN A 71 -18.87 -31.61 -17.20
C ASN A 71 -17.64 -32.54 -17.17
N PRO A 72 -17.77 -33.75 -16.59
CA PRO A 72 -16.63 -34.66 -16.39
C PRO A 72 -15.99 -35.13 -17.71
N ASP A 73 -16.79 -35.26 -18.76
CA ASP A 73 -16.38 -35.63 -20.11
C ASP A 73 -15.48 -34.58 -20.78
N MET A 74 -15.56 -33.32 -20.35
CA MET A 74 -14.79 -32.20 -20.91
C MET A 74 -13.48 -31.92 -20.14
N GLN A 75 -13.04 -32.82 -19.25
CA GLN A 75 -11.91 -32.57 -18.35
C GLN A 75 -10.64 -32.05 -19.05
N GLU A 76 -10.25 -32.67 -20.17
CA GLU A 76 -9.05 -32.27 -20.92
C GLU A 76 -9.18 -30.86 -21.51
N LEU A 77 -10.32 -30.56 -22.15
CA LEU A 77 -10.59 -29.25 -22.73
C LEU A 77 -10.67 -28.16 -21.67
N ILE A 78 -11.31 -28.45 -20.53
CA ILE A 78 -11.37 -27.53 -19.38
C ILE A 78 -9.96 -27.25 -18.86
N GLY A 79 -9.16 -28.29 -18.60
CA GLY A 79 -7.81 -28.15 -18.07
C GLY A 79 -6.92 -27.31 -18.98
N ARG A 80 -6.95 -27.58 -20.29
CA ARG A 80 -6.22 -26.79 -21.29
C ARG A 80 -6.67 -25.32 -21.31
N THR A 81 -7.98 -25.09 -21.41
CA THR A 81 -8.54 -23.73 -21.54
C THR A 81 -8.26 -22.88 -20.30
N VAL A 82 -8.48 -23.43 -19.11
CA VAL A 82 -8.23 -22.71 -17.84
C VAL A 82 -6.75 -22.38 -17.70
N SER A 83 -5.86 -23.32 -18.02
CA SER A 83 -4.41 -23.10 -17.97
C SER A 83 -3.95 -22.01 -18.95
N GLU A 84 -4.41 -22.08 -20.21
CA GLU A 84 -4.10 -21.08 -21.24
C GLU A 84 -4.57 -19.68 -20.82
N LYS A 85 -5.79 -19.56 -20.25
CA LYS A 85 -6.31 -18.27 -19.78
C LYS A 85 -5.62 -17.76 -18.52
N ALA A 86 -5.26 -18.64 -17.58
CA ALA A 86 -4.51 -18.27 -16.40
C ALA A 86 -3.13 -17.72 -16.77
N LEU A 87 -2.42 -18.36 -17.71
CA LEU A 87 -1.15 -17.86 -18.22
C LEU A 87 -1.30 -16.50 -18.92
N ALA A 88 -2.36 -16.32 -19.73
CA ALA A 88 -2.63 -15.04 -20.38
C ALA A 88 -2.95 -13.91 -19.39
N LEU A 89 -3.48 -14.23 -18.21
CA LEU A 89 -3.76 -13.27 -17.14
C LEU A 89 -2.53 -12.95 -16.28
N ALA A 90 -1.54 -13.85 -16.22
CA ALA A 90 -0.36 -13.67 -15.37
C ALA A 90 0.42 -12.38 -15.68
N SER A 91 0.49 -11.98 -16.95
CA SER A 91 1.19 -10.73 -17.35
C SER A 91 0.50 -9.46 -16.85
N ARG A 92 -0.79 -9.51 -16.49
CA ARG A 92 -1.56 -8.32 -16.05
C ARG A 92 -1.17 -7.81 -14.67
N ARG A 93 -0.35 -8.53 -13.90
CA ARG A 93 0.08 -8.10 -12.56
C ARG A 93 0.76 -6.74 -12.59
N ALA A 94 1.71 -6.55 -13.50
CA ALA A 94 2.45 -5.29 -13.64
C ALA A 94 1.52 -4.13 -14.07
N ASP A 95 0.56 -4.41 -14.95
CA ASP A 95 -0.42 -3.41 -15.40
C ASP A 95 -1.34 -2.99 -14.24
N LEU A 96 -1.82 -3.94 -13.43
CA LEU A 96 -2.66 -3.68 -12.26
C LEU A 96 -1.90 -2.90 -11.18
N GLU A 97 -0.61 -3.21 -10.95
CA GLU A 97 0.24 -2.44 -10.02
C GLU A 97 0.40 -0.98 -10.47
N LYS A 98 0.49 -0.75 -11.78
CA LYS A 98 0.59 0.59 -12.35
C LYS A 98 -0.74 1.35 -12.27
N GLU A 99 -1.86 0.69 -12.56
CA GLU A 99 -3.19 1.27 -12.44
C GLU A 99 -3.53 1.63 -10.98
N ALA A 100 -3.23 0.74 -10.03
CA ALA A 100 -3.44 0.98 -8.61
C ALA A 100 -2.58 2.13 -8.05
N ALA A 101 -1.45 2.42 -8.69
CA ALA A 101 -0.61 3.57 -8.33
C ALA A 101 -1.11 4.91 -8.89
N LEU A 102 -2.09 4.90 -9.81
CA LEU A 102 -2.65 6.09 -10.45
C LEU A 102 -4.09 6.41 -10.00
N ALA A 103 -4.77 5.45 -9.36
CA ALA A 103 -6.12 5.59 -8.79
C ALA A 103 -6.08 6.28 -7.41
#